data_AF-A0A7R9DI26-F1
#
_entry.id   AF-A0A7R9DI26-F1
#
_cell.length_a   1.000
_cell.length_b   1.000
_cell.length_c   1.000
_cell.angle_alpha   90.00
_cell.angle_beta   90.00
_cell.angle_gamma   90.00
#
_symmetry.space_group_name_H-M   'P 1'
#
loop_
_entity.id
_entity.type
_entity.pdbx_description
1 polymer ?
#
loop_
_entity_poly.entity_id
_entity_poly.type
_entity_poly.pdbx_seq_one_letter_code
_entity_poly.pdbx_strand_id
1 'polypeptide(L)'
;MPSVTFVLPDGSKKSYEAAEGETLLNLAHRSDPDLLEGACEGSLACSTCHVIVDPEFYDAVETHNPISDEENDMLDLAFGLTETSRLGCQIKITKDID
;
A
#
# COMPACT_ATOMS: atom_id res chain seq x y z
N MET A 1 4.80 -11.86 -13.21
CA MET A 1 5.45 -11.06 -12.15
C MET A 1 4.42 -11.02 -11.02
N PRO A 2 4.72 -10.60 -9.77
CA PRO A 2 3.64 -10.46 -8.79
C PRO A 2 2.60 -9.47 -9.33
N SER A 3 1.32 -9.72 -9.05
CA SER A 3 0.19 -8.92 -9.53
C SER A 3 -0.55 -8.33 -8.34
N VAL A 4 -0.64 -7.00 -8.27
CA VAL A 4 -1.41 -6.34 -7.20
C VAL A 4 -2.78 -5.95 -7.72
N THR A 5 -3.81 -6.26 -6.93
CA THR A 5 -5.19 -5.83 -7.20
C THR A 5 -5.62 -4.72 -6.27
N PHE A 6 -5.93 -3.54 -6.83
CA PHE A 6 -6.54 -2.43 -6.11
C PHE A 6 -8.06 -2.56 -6.17
N VAL A 7 -8.72 -2.44 -5.01
CA VAL A 7 -10.18 -2.35 -4.89
C VAL A 7 -10.54 -0.88 -4.69
N LEU A 8 -11.31 -0.31 -5.61
CA LEU A 8 -11.69 1.10 -5.61
C LEU A 8 -12.93 1.34 -4.73
N PRO A 9 -13.22 2.61 -4.34
CA PRO A 9 -14.38 2.94 -3.52
C PRO A 9 -15.73 2.52 -4.11
N ASP A 10 -15.83 2.39 -5.44
CA ASP A 10 -17.02 1.90 -6.15
C ASP A 10 -17.12 0.36 -6.19
N GLY A 11 -16.15 -0.34 -5.59
CA GLY A 11 -16.04 -1.80 -5.56
C GLY A 11 -15.42 -2.41 -6.82
N SER A 12 -15.07 -1.60 -7.83
CA SER A 12 -14.36 -2.09 -9.01
C SER A 12 -12.93 -2.50 -8.65
N LYS A 13 -12.40 -3.47 -9.40
CA LYS A 13 -11.06 -4.03 -9.18
C LYS A 13 -10.18 -3.71 -10.37
N LYS A 14 -8.96 -3.23 -10.12
CA LYS A 14 -7.93 -3.01 -11.14
C LYS A 14 -6.66 -3.75 -10.72
N SER A 15 -6.18 -4.63 -11.59
CA SER A 15 -4.99 -5.45 -11.34
C SER A 15 -3.84 -5.02 -12.22
N TYR A 16 -2.64 -4.98 -11.65
CA TYR A 16 -1.43 -4.53 -12.34
C TYR A 16 -0.25 -5.44 -12.02
N GLU A 17 0.53 -5.78 -13.05
CA GLU A 17 1.83 -6.44 -12.86
C GLU A 17 2.79 -5.49 -12.16
N ALA A 18 3.48 -5.99 -11.15
CA ALA A 18 4.42 -5.27 -10.32
C ALA A 18 5.85 -5.76 -10.51
N ALA A 19 6.81 -4.84 -10.37
CA ALA A 19 8.21 -5.24 -10.25
C ALA A 19 8.51 -5.62 -8.79
N GLU A 20 9.31 -6.68 -8.60
CA GLU A 20 9.77 -7.05 -7.26
C GLU A 20 10.61 -5.91 -6.65
N GLY A 21 10.31 -5.53 -5.41
CA GLY A 21 10.91 -4.40 -4.71
C GLY A 21 10.29 -3.03 -5.00
N GLU A 22 9.35 -2.94 -5.95
CA GLU A 22 8.53 -1.74 -6.18
C GLU A 22 7.57 -1.53 -5.00
N THR A 23 7.30 -0.28 -4.63
CA THR A 23 6.30 0.02 -3.59
C THR A 23 4.89 0.06 -4.18
N LEU A 24 3.86 -0.19 -3.36
CA LEU A 24 2.47 -0.04 -3.82
C LEU A 24 2.19 1.37 -4.35
N LEU A 25 2.79 2.40 -3.72
CA LEU A 25 2.68 3.77 -4.19
C LEU A 25 3.27 3.94 -5.60
N ASN A 26 4.48 3.45 -5.85
CA ASN A 26 5.12 3.58 -7.16
C ASN A 26 4.36 2.81 -8.24
N LEU A 27 3.88 1.61 -7.91
CA LEU A 27 3.03 0.82 -8.81
C LEU A 27 1.76 1.60 -9.18
N ALA A 28 1.08 2.16 -8.19
CA ALA A 28 -0.11 2.96 -8.39
C ALA A 28 0.20 4.16 -9.29
N HIS A 29 1.19 4.99 -8.93
CA HIS A 29 1.56 6.19 -9.69
C HIS A 29 1.96 5.91 -11.14
N ARG A 30 2.70 4.82 -11.42
CA ARG A 30 3.08 4.51 -12.81
C ARG A 30 1.94 3.91 -13.63
N SER A 31 0.97 3.27 -12.98
CA SER A 31 -0.09 2.52 -13.67
C SER A 31 -1.36 3.34 -13.84
N ASP A 32 -1.78 4.01 -12.78
CA ASP A 32 -2.93 4.89 -12.71
C ASP A 32 -2.77 5.83 -11.49
N PRO A 33 -2.32 7.08 -11.70
CA PRO A 33 -2.05 8.05 -10.62
C PRO A 33 -3.25 8.34 -9.71
N ASP A 34 -4.47 8.08 -10.18
CA ASP A 34 -5.69 8.32 -9.40
C ASP A 34 -5.96 7.22 -8.36
N LEU A 35 -5.18 6.14 -8.35
CA LEU A 35 -5.31 5.05 -7.37
C LEU A 35 -4.85 5.43 -5.96
N LEU A 36 -3.75 6.18 -5.86
CA LEU A 36 -3.14 6.61 -4.60
C LEU A 36 -2.56 7.99 -4.76
N GLU A 37 -2.86 8.88 -3.82
CA GLU A 37 -2.37 10.25 -3.86
C GLU A 37 -0.87 10.33 -3.53
N GLY A 38 -0.48 9.93 -2.32
CA GLY A 38 0.94 9.93 -1.90
C GLY A 38 1.63 11.29 -1.99
N ALA A 39 1.06 12.31 -1.35
CA ALA A 39 1.45 13.72 -1.46
C ALA A 39 2.90 14.03 -1.03
N CYS A 40 3.47 13.24 -0.12
CA CYS A 40 4.87 13.38 0.30
C CYS A 40 5.87 12.57 -0.55
N GLU A 41 5.40 11.96 -1.65
CA GLU A 41 6.22 11.15 -2.57
C GLU A 41 6.94 9.98 -1.86
N GLY A 42 6.30 9.41 -0.83
CA GLY A 42 6.84 8.29 -0.07
C GLY A 42 7.87 8.65 1.00
N SER A 43 8.02 9.95 1.33
CA SER A 43 8.93 10.44 2.38
C SER A 43 8.46 10.20 3.82
N LEU A 44 7.43 9.36 4.03
CA LEU A 44 6.82 9.07 5.33
C LEU A 44 6.40 10.33 6.12
N ALA A 45 5.87 11.33 5.41
CA ALA A 45 5.48 12.62 5.98
C ALA A 45 3.99 12.97 5.78
N CYS A 46 3.19 12.00 5.33
CA CYS A 46 1.75 12.12 5.18
C CYS A 46 1.09 10.74 5.25
N SER A 47 -0.24 10.70 5.33
CA SER A 47 -1.05 9.49 5.30
C SER A 47 -1.89 9.31 4.02
N THR A 48 -1.66 10.11 2.96
CA THR A 48 -2.52 10.09 1.75
C THR A 48 -2.26 8.92 0.79
N CYS A 49 -1.30 8.04 1.12
CA CYS A 49 -1.10 6.74 0.46
C CYS A 49 -1.66 5.57 1.28
N HIS A 50 -2.51 5.87 2.27
CA HIS A 50 -3.16 4.88 3.12
C HIS A 50 -3.95 3.87 2.28
N VAL A 51 -3.71 2.59 2.57
CA VAL A 51 -4.42 1.44 1.99
C VAL A 51 -4.84 0.50 3.11
N ILE A 52 -5.90 -0.25 2.85
CA ILE A 52 -6.32 -1.37 3.69
C ILE A 52 -5.87 -2.64 2.98
N VAL A 53 -4.95 -3.37 3.60
CA VAL A 53 -4.48 -4.65 3.07
C VAL A 53 -5.54 -5.70 3.36
N ASP A 54 -5.82 -6.57 2.39
CA ASP A 54 -6.72 -7.69 2.58
C ASP A 54 -6.15 -8.62 3.68
N PRO A 55 -6.96 -9.03 4.69
CA PRO A 55 -6.49 -9.87 5.78
C PRO A 55 -5.75 -11.14 5.35
N GLU A 56 -6.09 -11.72 4.18
CA GLU A 56 -5.40 -12.91 3.66
C GLU A 56 -3.92 -12.67 3.34
N PHE A 57 -3.54 -11.41 3.09
CA PHE A 57 -2.18 -11.00 2.72
C PHE A 57 -1.45 -10.23 3.81
N TYR A 58 -2.16 -9.78 4.85
CA TYR A 58 -1.60 -8.90 5.86
C TYR A 58 -0.40 -9.53 6.58
N ASP A 59 -0.49 -10.80 6.98
CA ASP A 59 0.61 -11.50 7.66
C ASP A 59 1.88 -11.60 6.79
N ALA A 60 1.71 -11.78 5.48
CA ALA A 60 2.82 -11.80 4.53
C ALA A 60 3.42 -10.40 4.36
N VAL A 61 2.57 -9.38 4.21
CA VAL A 61 3.01 -7.98 4.16
C VAL A 61 3.80 -7.62 5.41
N GLU A 62 3.33 -7.99 6.59
CA GLU A 62 4.00 -7.70 7.87
C GLU A 62 5.32 -8.47 8.02
N THR A 63 5.38 -9.71 7.54
CA THR A 63 6.61 -10.51 7.58
C THR A 63 7.72 -9.89 6.71
N HIS A 64 7.38 -9.36 5.52
CA HIS A 64 8.36 -8.83 4.58
C HIS A 64 8.59 -7.32 4.70
N ASN A 65 7.59 -6.59 5.18
CA ASN A 65 7.57 -5.14 5.33
C ASN A 65 7.03 -4.81 6.73
N PRO A 66 7.77 -5.18 7.80
CA PRO A 66 7.31 -4.94 9.16
C PRO A 66 7.02 -3.46 9.38
N ILE A 67 5.90 -3.18 10.03
CA ILE A 67 5.49 -1.81 10.30
C ILE A 67 6.51 -1.14 11.23
N SER A 68 6.88 0.11 10.93
CA SER A 68 7.74 0.91 11.80
C SER A 68 6.91 1.78 12.75
N ASP A 69 7.53 2.24 13.84
CA ASP A 69 6.90 3.21 14.74
C ASP A 69 6.55 4.51 14.00
N GLU A 70 7.43 4.98 13.11
CA GLU A 70 7.20 6.17 12.27
C GLU A 70 6.00 5.98 11.30
N GLU A 71 5.81 4.77 10.77
CA GLU A 71 4.64 4.45 9.94
C GLU A 71 3.36 4.47 10.77
N ASN A 72 3.39 3.89 11.97
CA ASN A 72 2.25 3.92 12.91
C ASN A 72 1.87 5.35 13.30
N ASP A 73 2.84 6.19 13.64
CA ASP A 73 2.62 7.60 13.99
C ASP A 73 1.90 8.37 12.85
N MET A 74 2.23 8.04 11.59
CA MET A 74 1.56 8.63 10.43
C MET A 74 0.18 8.02 10.16
N LEU A 75 0.00 6.73 10.41
CA LEU A 75 -1.29 6.04 10.27
C LEU A 75 -2.35 6.52 11.26
N ASP A 76 -1.95 6.97 12.45
CA ASP A 76 -2.86 7.59 13.43
C ASP A 76 -3.58 8.83 12.87
N LEU A 77 -3.01 9.46 11.83
CA LEU A 77 -3.59 10.61 11.13
C LEU A 77 -4.46 10.20 9.93
N ALA A 78 -4.54 8.91 9.59
CA ALA A 78 -5.27 8.41 8.44
C ALA A 78 -6.79 8.40 8.69
N PHE A 79 -7.56 8.81 7.68
CA PHE A 79 -9.02 8.70 7.74
C PHE A 79 -9.46 7.25 7.50
N GLY A 80 -10.33 6.72 8.36
CA GLY A 80 -10.84 5.35 8.19
C GLY A 80 -9.82 4.26 8.50
N LEU A 81 -8.92 4.50 9.46
CA LEU A 81 -7.94 3.54 9.94
C LEU A 81 -8.60 2.21 10.38
N THR A 82 -7.98 1.09 10.02
CA THR A 82 -8.41 -0.29 10.30
C THR A 82 -7.23 -1.12 10.82
N GLU A 83 -7.50 -2.34 11.29
CA GLU A 83 -6.46 -3.26 11.81
C GLU A 83 -5.42 -3.67 10.77
N THR A 84 -5.78 -3.70 9.47
CA THR A 84 -4.86 -4.07 8.38
C THR A 84 -4.45 -2.86 7.53
N SER A 85 -4.57 -1.67 8.11
CA SER A 85 -4.16 -0.44 7.45
C SER A 85 -2.66 -0.30 7.37
N ARG A 86 -2.16 0.15 6.22
CA ARG A 86 -0.74 0.40 5.96
C ARG A 86 -0.57 1.62 5.08
N LEU A 87 0.64 2.18 5.06
CA LEU A 87 1.01 3.21 4.10
C LEU A 87 1.60 2.55 2.85
N GLY A 88 0.95 2.73 1.70
CA GLY A 88 1.35 2.09 0.44
C GLY A 88 2.77 2.45 -0.01
N CYS A 89 3.35 3.54 0.48
CA CYS A 89 4.75 3.87 0.23
C CYS A 89 5.75 3.01 1.01
N GLN A 90 5.33 2.37 2.11
CA GLN A 90 6.18 1.53 2.95
C GLN A 90 6.09 0.04 2.62
N ILE A 91 5.06 -0.37 1.86
CA ILE A 91 4.91 -1.75 1.39
C ILE A 91 5.68 -1.93 0.09
N LYS A 92 6.76 -2.71 0.12
CA LYS A 92 7.46 -3.23 -1.06
C LYS A 92 6.87 -4.57 -1.47
N ILE A 93 6.62 -4.72 -2.76
CA ILE A 93 6.04 -5.91 -3.36
C ILE A 93 7.13 -6.99 -3.45
N THR A 94 6.84 -8.17 -2.90
CA THR A 94 7.73 -9.34 -2.95
C THR A 94 7.03 -10.48 -3.71
N LYS A 95 7.76 -11.53 -4.10
CA LYS A 95 7.15 -12.69 -4.76
C LYS A 95 6.14 -13.44 -3.87
N ASP A 96 6.27 -13.30 -2.56
CA ASP A 96 5.43 -13.96 -1.56
C ASP A 96 4.14 -13.17 -1.27
N ILE A 97 3.99 -12.00 -1.89
CA ILE A 97 2.83 -11.11 -1.80
C ILE A 97 2.28 -10.93 -3.24
N ASP A 98 1.47 -11.90 -3.70
CA ASP A 98 0.77 -11.92 -5.01
C ASP A 98 -0.74 -12.03 -4.82
#